data_AF-A0A8J4WPZ2-F1
#
_entry.id   AF-A0A8J4WPZ2-F1
#
_cell.length_a   1.000
_cell.length_b   1.000
_cell.length_c   1.000
_cell.angle_alpha   90.00
_cell.angle_beta   90.00
_cell.angle_gamma   90.00
#
_symmetry.space_group_name_H-M   'P 1'
#
loop_
_entity.id
_entity.type
_entity.pdbx_description
1 polymer ?
#
loop_
_entity_poly.entity_id
_entity_poly.type
_entity_poly.pdbx_seq_one_letter_code
_entity_poly.pdbx_strand_id
1 'polypeptide(L)' 'ISFAATCECLSNRKQYPSFFRTIPSVQSKALAYMVKHFGWSWVGAVYSDNDFGNNGISIFLKTVKEEGICVEYCEKFD' A
#
# COMPACT_ATOMS: atom_id res chain seq x y z
N ILE A 1 -19.71 -9.58 -4.81
CA ILE A 1 -18.44 -10.22 -4.36
C ILE A 1 -17.44 -10.06 -5.50
N SER A 2 -16.27 -9.46 -5.25
CA SER A 2 -15.21 -9.24 -6.25
C SER A 2 -14.07 -10.26 -6.09
N PHE A 3 -13.48 -10.71 -7.20
CA PHE A 3 -12.37 -11.67 -7.20
C PHE A 3 -11.02 -11.05 -7.58
N ALA A 4 -11.02 -9.79 -8.05
CA ALA A 4 -9.82 -9.12 -8.56
C ALA A 4 -9.54 -7.75 -7.91
N ALA A 5 -10.47 -7.21 -7.10
CA ALA A 5 -10.30 -5.91 -6.48
C ALA A 5 -9.37 -5.97 -5.26
N THR A 6 -8.13 -5.53 -5.43
CA THR A 6 -7.08 -5.57 -4.39
C THR A 6 -6.89 -4.23 -3.67
N CYS A 7 -7.52 -3.13 -4.13
CA CYS A 7 -7.36 -1.81 -3.51
C CYS A 7 -7.83 -1.81 -2.05
N GLU A 8 -6.99 -1.35 -1.12
CA GLU A 8 -7.39 -1.19 0.28
C GLU A 8 -8.43 -0.06 0.45
N CYS A 9 -8.55 0.86 -0.52
CA CYS A 9 -9.62 1.86 -0.59
C CYS A 9 -11.04 1.29 -0.51
N LEU A 10 -11.26 0.05 -0.95
CA LEU A 10 -12.56 -0.64 -0.90
C LEU A 10 -12.85 -1.33 0.44
N SER A 11 -11.93 -1.27 1.41
CA SER A 11 -12.12 -1.85 2.76
C SER A 11 -12.98 -0.98 3.68
N ASN A 12 -13.26 0.28 3.33
CA ASN A 12 -14.03 1.18 4.18
C ASN A 12 -15.51 0.74 4.26
N ARG A 13 -15.88 0.04 5.33
CA ARG A 13 -17.25 -0.46 5.56
C ARG A 13 -18.31 0.62 5.76
N LYS A 14 -17.93 1.84 6.17
CA LYS A 14 -18.88 2.96 6.26
C LYS A 14 -19.31 3.43 4.87
N GLN A 15 -18.37 3.42 3.92
CA GLN A 15 -18.62 3.82 2.53
C GLN A 15 -19.12 2.66 1.67
N TYR A 16 -18.63 1.44 1.92
CA TYR A 16 -18.91 0.23 1.15
C TYR A 16 -19.45 -0.90 2.06
N PRO A 17 -20.63 -0.75 2.67
CA PRO A 17 -21.15 -1.70 3.65
C PRO A 17 -21.36 -3.10 3.07
N SER A 18 -21.79 -3.19 1.81
CA SER A 18 -22.10 -4.44 1.12
C SER A 18 -20.98 -4.95 0.20
N PHE A 19 -19.79 -4.34 0.24
CA PHE A 19 -18.67 -4.80 -0.58
C PHE A 19 -17.97 -6.02 0.05
N PHE A 20 -17.72 -7.03 -0.76
CA PHE A 20 -17.01 -8.24 -0.35
C PHE A 20 -16.05 -8.65 -1.46
N ARG A 21 -14.91 -9.22 -1.08
CA ARG A 21 -13.89 -9.72 -2.00
C ARG A 21 -13.31 -11.05 -1.54
N THR A 22 -12.82 -11.84 -2.48
CA THR A 22 -12.20 -13.16 -2.21
C THR A 22 -10.67 -13.13 -2.21
N ILE A 23 -10.06 -12.00 -2.55
CA ILE A 23 -8.60 -11.81 -2.59
C ILE A 23 -8.18 -10.76 -1.54
N PRO A 24 -7.01 -10.88 -0.89
CA PRO A 24 -6.55 -9.92 0.12
C PRO A 24 -6.01 -8.60 -0.48
N SER A 25 -6.02 -7.54 0.33
CA SER A 25 -5.51 -6.19 0.01
C SER A 25 -4.18 -5.85 0.72
N VAL A 26 -3.29 -6.84 0.88
CA VAL A 26 -2.09 -6.75 1.75
C VAL A 26 -0.80 -6.27 1.07
N GLN A 27 -0.85 -5.95 -0.22
CA GLN A 27 0.34 -5.78 -1.08
C GLN A 27 1.33 -4.73 -0.54
N SER A 28 0.86 -3.54 -0.16
CA SER A 28 1.71 -2.46 0.33
C SER A 28 2.42 -2.77 1.65
N LYS A 29 1.75 -3.46 2.58
CA LYS A 29 2.35 -3.88 3.85
C LYS A 29 3.41 -4.96 3.62
N ALA A 30 3.10 -5.92 2.76
CA ALA A 30 4.03 -6.98 2.40
C ALA A 30 5.32 -6.40 1.81
N LEU A 31 5.21 -5.40 0.92
CA LEU A 31 6.38 -4.72 0.36
C LEU A 31 7.24 -4.05 1.45
N ALA A 32 6.64 -3.35 2.40
CA ALA A 32 7.37 -2.73 3.51
C ALA A 32 8.10 -3.77 4.38
N TYR A 33 7.45 -4.91 4.67
CA TYR A 33 8.10 -6.00 5.40
C TYR A 33 9.23 -6.66 4.61
N MET A 34 9.14 -6.72 3.27
CA MET A 34 10.25 -7.19 2.45
C MET A 34 11.46 -6.25 2.55
N VAL A 35 11.24 -4.93 2.48
CA VAL A 35 12.32 -3.94 2.65
C VAL A 35 13.05 -4.16 3.98
N LYS A 36 12.30 -4.35 5.07
CA LYS A 36 12.86 -4.71 6.38
C LYS A 36 13.62 -6.03 6.35
N HIS A 37 13.02 -7.08 5.77
CA HIS A 37 13.59 -8.43 5.76
C HIS A 37 14.96 -8.45 5.07
N PHE A 38 15.14 -7.69 4.00
CA PHE A 38 16.41 -7.58 3.28
C PHE A 38 17.38 -6.55 3.89
N GLY A 39 17.00 -5.87 4.97
CA GLY A 39 17.87 -4.92 5.68
C GLY A 39 18.09 -3.60 4.94
N TRP A 40 17.21 -3.23 4.00
CA TRP A 40 17.31 -1.94 3.33
C TRP A 40 16.81 -0.83 4.26
N SER A 41 17.69 0.11 4.59
CA SER A 41 17.39 1.25 5.46
C SER A 41 17.00 2.51 4.70
N TRP A 42 17.09 2.49 3.37
CA TRP A 42 16.92 3.66 2.52
C TRP A 42 16.33 3.27 1.17
N VAL A 43 15.15 3.80 0.85
CA VAL A 43 14.38 3.45 -0.35
C VAL A 43 13.80 4.68 -1.03
N GLY A 44 13.63 4.63 -2.35
CA GLY A 44 12.75 5.53 -3.09
C GLY A 44 11.40 4.87 -3.35
N ALA A 45 10.33 5.66 -3.44
CA ALA A 45 9.00 5.17 -3.75
C ALA A 45 8.41 5.90 -4.95
N VAL A 46 7.76 5.14 -5.84
CA VAL A 46 7.10 5.67 -7.04
C VAL A 46 5.72 5.02 -7.17
N TYR A 47 4.68 5.80 -7.42
CA TYR A 47 3.30 5.30 -7.44
C TYR A 47 2.43 6.02 -8.49
N SER A 48 1.44 5.31 -9.03
CA SER A 48 0.51 5.84 -10.03
C SER A 48 -0.49 6.81 -9.40
N ASP A 49 -0.85 7.89 -10.10
CA ASP A 49 -1.87 8.84 -9.63
C ASP A 49 -3.31 8.34 -9.82
N ASN A 50 -3.66 7.33 -9.04
CA ASN A 50 -5.03 6.84 -8.92
C ASN A 50 -5.30 6.33 -7.51
N ASP A 51 -6.55 6.03 -7.17
CA ASP A 51 -6.93 5.60 -5.83
C ASP A 51 -6.15 4.37 -5.34
N PHE A 52 -5.79 3.46 -6.26
CA PHE A 52 -5.00 2.29 -5.92
C PHE A 52 -3.58 2.67 -5.51
N GLY A 53 -2.87 3.46 -6.33
CA GLY A 53 -1.52 3.93 -6.05
C GLY A 53 -1.46 4.84 -4.83
N ASN A 54 -2.37 5.83 -4.74
CA ASN A 54 -2.47 6.78 -3.64
C ASN A 54 -2.74 6.08 -2.29
N ASN A 55 -3.64 5.09 -2.27
CA ASN A 55 -3.91 4.33 -1.05
C ASN A 55 -2.75 3.37 -0.71
N GLY A 56 -2.20 2.73 -1.74
CA GLY A 56 -1.09 1.80 -1.60
C GLY A 56 0.18 2.45 -1.04
N ILE A 57 0.55 3.64 -1.54
CA ILE A 57 1.73 4.37 -1.07
C ILE A 57 1.55 4.86 0.38
N SER A 58 0.35 5.33 0.72
CA SER A 58 0.04 5.78 2.09
C SER A 58 0.27 4.66 3.12
N ILE A 59 -0.19 3.44 2.80
CA ILE A 59 0.01 2.27 3.66
C ILE A 59 1.49 1.88 3.72
N PHE A 60 2.17 1.84 2.58
CA PHE A 60 3.59 1.51 2.50
C PHE A 60 4.43 2.48 3.35
N LEU A 61 4.25 3.79 3.15
CA LEU A 61 4.96 4.85 3.87
C LEU A 61 4.72 4.77 5.38
N LYS A 62 3.50 4.43 5.81
CA LYS A 62 3.21 4.20 7.22
C LYS A 62 4.01 3.01 7.77
N THR A 63 3.98 1.87 7.08
CA THR A 63 4.64 0.66 7.55
C THR A 63 6.16 0.78 7.54
N VAL A 64 6.78 1.36 6.51
CA VAL A 64 8.25 1.56 6.49
C VAL A 64 8.72 2.52 7.58
N LYS A 65 7.92 3.56 7.91
CA LYS A 65 8.22 4.46 9.04
C LYS A 65 8.13 3.75 10.39
N GLU A 66 7.13 2.89 10.59
CA GLU A 66 7.01 2.05 11.79
C GLU A 66 8.20 1.09 11.94
N GLU A 67 8.80 0.69 10.82
CA GLU A 67 9.98 -0.17 10.77
C GLU A 67 11.33 0.58 10.77
N GLY A 68 11.31 1.91 10.93
CA GLY A 68 12.53 2.73 11.02
C GLY A 68 13.31 2.91 9.71
N ILE A 69 12.67 2.68 8.57
CA ILE A 69 13.27 2.80 7.24
C ILE A 69 13.06 4.22 6.70
N CYS A 70 14.11 4.80 6.11
CA CYS A 70 14.06 6.11 5.50
C CYS A 70 13.57 6.04 4.04
N VAL A 71 12.75 7.00 3.65
CA VAL A 71 12.28 7.17 2.26
C VAL A 71 12.91 8.44 1.71
N GLU A 72 13.77 8.32 0.70
CA GLU A 72 14.48 9.48 0.12
C GLU A 72 13.55 10.37 -0.70
N TYR A 73 12.83 9.74 -1.62
CA TYR A 73 11.87 10.41 -2.48
C TYR A 73 10.60 9.57 -2.62
N CYS A 74 9.50 10.26 -2.86
CA CYS A 74 8.19 9.66 -3.06
C CYS A 74 7.51 10.36 -4.23
N GLU A 75 7.69 9.82 -5.42
CA GLU A 75 7.27 10.46 -6.67
C GLU A 75 5.99 9.84 -7.21
N LYS A 76 5.20 10.68 -7.85
CA LYS A 76 3.91 10.34 -8.45
C LYS A 76 4.05 10.35 -9.97
N PHE A 77 3.43 9.40 -10.66
CA PHE A 77 3.38 9.34 -12.13
C PHE A 77 1.98 9.03 -12.66
N ASP A 78 1.71 9.46 -13.88
CA ASP A 78 0.43 9.30 -14.59
C ASP A 78 0.37 8.02 -15.44
#